data_AF-A0A3A4W0K9-F1
#
_entry.id   AF-A0A3A4W0K9-F1
#
_cell.length_a   1.000
_cell.length_b   1.000
_cell.length_c   1.000
_cell.angle_alpha   90.00
_cell.angle_beta   90.00
_cell.angle_gamma   90.00
#
_symmetry.space_group_name_H-M   'P 1'
#
loop_
_entity.id
_entity.type
_entity.pdbx_description
1 polymer ?
#
loop_
_entity_poly.entity_id
_entity_poly.type
_entity_poly.pdbx_seq_one_letter_code
_entity_poly.pdbx_strand_id
1 'polypeptide(L)'
;MVRNLSAWLIKFSTKWVPLIGFIIFLAFSLLFLPGQTRLTETYSAGLGSPDTSLFYTPADLYQMAETYGAEGRSAYVQARLTFDIAFPIVYTFFLVTSISWFESRVLDEGNEFRTGNILPLFAMLFDLLENACTALVFSRFPTYSPFLSMLAPFFTLVKWTSVGSSFLFLFIMMVWVVVHRSRRKGK
;
A
#
# COMPACT_ATOMS: atom_id res chain seq x y z
N MET A 1 12.09 -19.77 5.01
CA MET A 1 10.70 -19.27 5.08
C MET A 1 10.37 -18.34 3.90
N VAL A 2 11.04 -17.18 3.76
CA VAL A 2 10.77 -16.19 2.69
C VAL A 2 10.81 -16.78 1.27
N ARG A 3 11.86 -17.55 0.94
CA ARG A 3 11.98 -18.20 -0.38
C ARG A 3 10.83 -19.17 -0.69
N ASN A 4 10.35 -19.91 0.32
CA ASN A 4 9.25 -20.85 0.15
C ASN A 4 7.93 -20.11 -0.11
N LEU A 5 7.69 -19.01 0.63
CA LEU A 5 6.53 -18.14 0.41
C LEU A 5 6.55 -17.52 -0.99
N SER A 6 7.70 -16.96 -1.41
CA SER A 6 7.86 -16.41 -2.77
C SER A 6 7.57 -17.48 -3.84
N ALA A 7 8.17 -18.66 -3.71
CA ALA A 7 7.97 -19.75 -4.67
C ALA A 7 6.49 -20.18 -4.76
N TRP A 8 5.77 -20.19 -3.64
CA TRP A 8 4.34 -20.46 -3.62
C TRP A 8 3.54 -19.35 -4.34
N LEU A 9 3.85 -18.08 -4.07
CA LEU A 9 3.22 -16.93 -4.73
C LEU A 9 3.45 -16.93 -6.26
N ILE A 10 4.65 -17.31 -6.70
CA ILE A 10 4.97 -17.50 -8.12
C ILE A 10 4.09 -18.59 -8.74
N LYS A 11 3.95 -19.74 -8.09
CA LYS A 11 3.10 -20.84 -8.58
C LYS A 11 1.63 -20.44 -8.66
N PHE A 12 1.14 -19.68 -7.67
CA PHE A 12 -0.24 -19.17 -7.66
C PHE A 12 -0.51 -18.17 -8.79
N SER A 13 0.48 -17.33 -9.12
CA SER A 13 0.34 -16.19 -10.03
C SER A 13 0.39 -16.59 -11.50
N THR A 14 -0.61 -17.33 -11.97
CA THR A 14 -0.76 -17.65 -13.41
C THR A 14 -1.08 -16.41 -14.24
N LYS A 15 -1.02 -16.48 -15.58
CA LYS A 15 -1.21 -15.31 -16.47
C LYS A 15 -2.51 -14.52 -16.28
N TRP A 16 -3.57 -15.15 -15.77
CA TRP A 16 -4.88 -14.50 -15.57
C TRP A 16 -4.98 -13.81 -14.21
N VAL A 17 -4.26 -14.31 -13.21
CA VAL A 17 -4.30 -13.79 -11.84
C VAL A 17 -3.87 -12.33 -11.73
N PRO A 18 -2.73 -11.87 -12.31
CA PRO A 18 -2.37 -10.46 -12.25
C PRO A 18 -3.31 -9.58 -13.08
N LEU A 19 -3.94 -10.11 -14.14
CA LEU A 19 -4.95 -9.36 -14.90
C LEU A 19 -6.21 -9.14 -14.05
N ILE A 20 -6.68 -10.18 -13.36
CA ILE A 20 -7.80 -10.07 -12.41
C ILE A 20 -7.43 -9.09 -11.29
N GLY A 21 -6.23 -9.22 -10.70
CA GLY A 21 -5.73 -8.31 -9.68
C GLY A 21 -5.68 -6.87 -10.14
N PHE A 22 -5.23 -6.62 -11.37
CA PHE A 22 -5.21 -5.29 -11.98
C PHE A 22 -6.61 -4.71 -12.16
N ILE A 23 -7.56 -5.51 -12.67
CA ILE A 23 -8.95 -5.07 -12.84
C ILE A 23 -9.57 -4.74 -11.48
N ILE A 24 -9.37 -5.58 -10.46
CA ILE A 24 -9.86 -5.32 -9.10
C ILE A 24 -9.24 -4.04 -8.55
N PHE A 25 -7.92 -3.88 -8.70
CA PHE A 25 -7.22 -2.68 -8.24
C PHE A 25 -7.74 -1.40 -8.90
N LEU A 26 -7.94 -1.42 -10.22
CA LEU A 26 -8.51 -0.28 -10.95
C LEU A 26 -9.97 -0.02 -10.55
N ALA A 27 -10.80 -1.05 -10.50
CA ALA A 27 -12.20 -0.90 -10.12
C ALA A 27 -12.32 -0.34 -8.70
N PHE A 28 -11.55 -0.86 -7.75
CA PHE A 28 -11.52 -0.36 -6.39
C PHE A 28 -11.08 1.11 -6.35
N SER A 29 -9.99 1.43 -7.05
CA SER A 29 -9.43 2.79 -7.07
C SER A 29 -10.41 3.80 -7.68
N LEU A 30 -11.07 3.46 -8.78
CA LEU A 30 -11.96 4.37 -9.51
C LEU A 30 -13.32 4.53 -8.83
N LEU A 31 -13.85 3.46 -8.23
CA LEU A 31 -15.20 3.48 -7.65
C LEU A 31 -15.21 4.03 -6.23
N PHE A 32 -14.16 3.78 -5.44
CA PHE A 32 -14.20 4.05 -4.00
C PHE A 32 -13.33 5.22 -3.53
N LEU A 33 -12.12 5.40 -4.09
CA LEU A 33 -11.23 6.48 -3.64
C LEU A 33 -11.83 7.89 -3.81
N PRO A 34 -12.51 8.23 -4.92
CA PRO A 34 -13.13 9.55 -5.05
C PRO A 34 -14.19 9.83 -3.98
N GLY A 35 -14.90 8.79 -3.53
CA GLY A 35 -15.87 8.89 -2.44
C GLY A 35 -15.20 9.22 -1.12
N GLN A 36 -14.10 8.54 -0.80
CA GLN A 36 -13.33 8.81 0.42
C GLN A 36 -12.66 10.16 0.44
N THR A 37 -12.11 10.61 -0.70
CA THR A 37 -11.51 11.95 -0.80
C THR A 37 -12.56 13.01 -0.48
N ARG A 38 -13.75 12.93 -1.08
CA ARG A 38 -14.85 13.86 -0.79
C ARG A 38 -15.29 13.84 0.67
N LEU A 39 -15.41 12.65 1.28
CA LEU A 39 -15.73 12.53 2.69
C LEU A 39 -14.65 13.15 3.58
N THR A 40 -13.38 12.99 3.22
CA THR A 40 -12.26 13.58 3.97
C THR A 40 -12.25 15.10 3.87
N GLU A 41 -12.58 15.65 2.71
CA GLU A 41 -12.67 17.10 2.49
C GLU A 41 -13.73 17.78 3.38
N THR A 42 -14.81 17.08 3.74
CA THR A 42 -15.87 17.67 4.57
C THR A 42 -15.44 17.94 6.01
N TYR A 43 -14.51 17.13 6.56
CA TYR A 43 -14.05 17.28 7.94
C TYR A 43 -12.59 17.73 8.07
N SER A 44 -11.76 17.62 7.03
CA SER A 44 -10.32 17.93 7.13
C SER A 44 -10.00 19.43 7.04
N ALA A 45 -10.97 20.27 6.65
CA ALA A 45 -10.78 21.71 6.43
C ALA A 45 -9.55 22.05 5.57
N GLY A 46 -9.19 21.18 4.62
CA GLY A 46 -8.04 21.35 3.73
C GLY A 46 -6.70 20.82 4.26
N LEU A 47 -6.64 20.29 5.49
CA LEU A 47 -5.42 19.64 6.01
C LEU A 47 -5.16 18.24 5.41
N GLY A 48 -6.08 17.71 4.62
CA GLY A 48 -5.94 16.40 3.99
C GLY A 48 -6.06 15.26 5.00
N SER A 49 -5.27 14.20 4.83
CA SER A 49 -5.22 13.04 5.74
C SER A 49 -3.76 12.59 5.95
N PRO A 50 -3.38 12.04 7.13
CA PRO A 50 -1.98 11.69 7.43
C PRO A 50 -1.32 10.77 6.39
N ASP A 51 -2.06 9.81 5.84
CA ASP A 51 -1.60 8.86 4.83
C ASP A 51 -1.38 9.47 3.44
N THR A 52 -1.97 10.62 3.16
CA THR A 52 -1.74 11.37 1.91
C THR A 52 -0.47 12.21 1.95
N SER A 53 0.16 12.32 3.12
CA SER A 53 1.45 13.00 3.30
C SER A 53 2.58 11.99 3.38
N LEU A 54 3.69 12.24 2.68
CA LEU A 54 4.89 11.39 2.79
C LEU A 54 5.65 11.63 4.10
N PHE A 55 5.61 12.86 4.61
CA PHE A 55 6.25 13.29 5.85
C PHE A 55 5.27 14.13 6.66
N TYR A 56 5.19 13.85 7.95
CA TYR A 56 4.49 14.66 8.94
C TYR A 56 5.04 14.36 10.33
N THR A 57 4.75 15.24 11.28
CA THR A 57 5.18 15.14 12.67
C THR A 57 4.03 14.73 13.59
N PRO A 58 4.30 14.27 14.83
CA PRO A 58 3.26 14.11 15.83
C PRO A 58 2.41 15.38 16.01
N ALA A 59 3.02 16.57 15.96
CA ALA A 59 2.29 17.84 16.11
C ALA A 59 1.26 18.03 14.98
N ASP A 60 1.63 17.75 13.73
CA ASP A 60 0.72 17.81 12.58
C ASP A 60 -0.45 16.84 12.75
N LEU A 61 -0.18 15.63 13.25
CA LEU A 61 -1.21 14.62 13.51
C LEU A 61 -2.24 15.08 14.55
N TYR A 62 -1.78 15.76 15.61
CA TYR A 62 -2.67 16.33 16.63
C TYR A 62 -3.41 17.58 16.14
N GLN A 63 -2.78 18.40 15.30
CA GLN A 63 -3.44 19.54 14.65
C GLN A 63 -4.57 19.08 13.72
N MET A 64 -4.36 18.00 12.96
CA MET A 64 -5.41 17.36 12.16
C MET A 64 -6.54 16.86 13.06
N ALA A 65 -6.21 16.11 14.13
CA ALA A 65 -7.20 15.58 15.06
C ALA A 65 -8.04 16.70 15.73
N GLU A 66 -7.43 17.83 16.06
CA GLU A 66 -8.12 19.01 16.58
C GLU A 66 -9.07 19.61 15.53
N THR A 67 -8.54 19.87 14.33
CA THR A 67 -9.25 20.49 13.21
C THR A 67 -10.46 19.68 12.76
N TYR A 68 -10.34 18.35 12.77
CA TYR A 68 -11.43 17.45 12.37
C TYR A 68 -12.63 17.50 13.33
N GLY A 69 -12.45 18.00 14.56
CA GLY A 69 -13.50 17.97 15.58
C GLY A 69 -13.92 16.55 15.96
N ALA A 70 -14.92 16.43 16.84
CA ALA A 70 -15.35 15.13 17.35
C ALA A 70 -15.93 14.22 16.26
N GLU A 71 -16.78 14.79 15.38
CA GLU A 71 -17.43 14.05 14.30
C GLU A 71 -16.43 13.59 13.23
N GLY A 72 -15.54 14.48 12.78
CA GLY A 72 -14.50 14.15 11.81
C GLY A 72 -13.51 13.11 12.32
N ARG A 73 -13.12 13.18 13.61
CA ARG A 73 -12.28 12.13 14.21
C ARG A 73 -12.98 10.78 14.23
N SER A 74 -14.27 10.73 14.56
CA SER A 74 -15.05 9.49 14.52
C SER A 74 -15.14 8.93 13.10
N ALA A 75 -15.45 9.77 12.11
CA ALA A 75 -15.50 9.38 10.70
C ALA A 75 -14.14 8.87 10.19
N TYR A 76 -13.06 9.55 10.56
CA TYR A 76 -11.68 9.14 10.24
C TYR A 76 -11.34 7.77 10.83
N VAL A 77 -11.62 7.54 12.12
CA VAL A 77 -11.36 6.26 12.78
C VAL A 77 -12.15 5.13 12.11
N GLN A 78 -13.42 5.38 11.76
CA GLN A 78 -14.24 4.40 11.05
C GLN A 78 -13.66 4.08 9.66
N ALA A 79 -13.22 5.09 8.90
CA ALA A 79 -12.58 4.88 7.61
C ALA A 79 -11.32 4.01 7.72
N ARG A 80 -10.45 4.30 8.69
CA ARG A 80 -9.20 3.56 8.95
C ARG A 80 -9.40 2.09 9.30
N LEU A 81 -10.48 1.80 10.03
CA LEU A 81 -10.77 0.45 10.54
C LEU A 81 -11.73 -0.34 9.64
N THR A 82 -12.17 0.23 8.52
CA THR A 82 -13.08 -0.45 7.58
C THR A 82 -12.54 -0.36 6.16
N PHE A 83 -12.75 0.78 5.50
CA PHE A 83 -12.41 0.98 4.10
C PHE A 83 -10.91 0.88 3.84
N ASP A 84 -10.08 1.50 4.69
CA ASP A 84 -8.62 1.51 4.52
C ASP A 84 -7.96 0.19 4.89
N ILE A 85 -8.72 -0.82 5.33
CA ILE A 85 -8.23 -2.20 5.40
C ILE A 85 -8.31 -2.87 4.02
N ALA A 86 -9.34 -2.54 3.24
CA ALA A 86 -9.55 -3.16 1.93
C ALA A 86 -8.50 -2.71 0.91
N PHE A 87 -8.14 -1.42 0.91
CA PHE A 87 -7.17 -0.88 -0.05
C PHE A 87 -5.79 -1.57 -0.01
N PRO A 88 -5.14 -1.78 1.14
CA PRO A 88 -3.86 -2.46 1.21
C PRO A 88 -3.93 -3.93 0.81
N ILE A 89 -5.04 -4.62 1.07
CA ILE A 89 -5.26 -5.98 0.57
C ILE A 89 -5.32 -5.98 -0.97
N VAL A 90 -6.07 -5.03 -1.55
CA VAL A 90 -6.29 -4.95 -3.00
C VAL A 90 -5.00 -4.61 -3.74
N TYR A 91 -4.27 -3.56 -3.33
CA TYR A 91 -3.01 -3.22 -4.00
C TYR A 91 -1.96 -4.33 -3.82
N THR A 92 -1.93 -4.99 -2.65
CA THR A 92 -0.97 -6.06 -2.37
C THR A 92 -1.26 -7.27 -3.24
N PHE A 93 -2.52 -7.68 -3.36
CA PHE A 93 -2.90 -8.76 -4.26
C PHE A 93 -2.44 -8.49 -5.69
N PHE A 94 -2.71 -7.28 -6.21
CA PHE A 94 -2.26 -6.87 -7.54
C PHE A 94 -0.74 -6.90 -7.68
N LEU A 95 0.00 -6.25 -6.77
CA LEU A 95 1.45 -6.13 -6.85
C LEU A 95 2.15 -7.48 -6.68
N VAL A 96 1.76 -8.27 -5.68
CA VAL A 96 2.35 -9.60 -5.42
C VAL A 96 2.17 -10.50 -6.64
N THR A 97 0.95 -10.56 -7.19
CA THR A 97 0.67 -11.46 -8.31
C THR A 97 1.32 -11.00 -9.61
N SER A 98 1.38 -9.69 -9.85
CA SER A 98 2.04 -9.12 -11.01
C SER A 98 3.56 -9.33 -10.94
N ILE A 99 4.19 -8.97 -9.82
CA ILE A 99 5.63 -9.17 -9.62
C ILE A 99 5.98 -10.65 -9.74
N SER A 100 5.23 -11.53 -9.08
CA SER A 100 5.40 -12.99 -9.15
C SER A 100 5.34 -13.51 -10.58
N TRP A 101 4.39 -13.04 -11.38
CA TRP A 101 4.26 -13.45 -12.77
C TRP A 101 5.44 -12.94 -13.60
N PHE A 102 5.76 -11.65 -13.53
CA PHE A 102 6.83 -11.05 -14.35
C PHE A 102 8.22 -11.57 -13.97
N GLU A 103 8.55 -11.66 -12.68
CA GLU A 103 9.86 -12.14 -12.21
C GLU A 103 10.11 -13.58 -12.67
N SER A 104 9.09 -14.45 -12.68
CA SER A 104 9.20 -15.83 -13.17
C SER A 104 9.52 -15.95 -14.67
N ARG A 105 9.36 -14.86 -15.45
CA ARG A 105 9.65 -14.83 -16.89
C ARG A 105 11.06 -14.37 -17.23
N VAL A 106 11.73 -13.72 -16.29
CA VAL A 106 13.06 -13.10 -16.53
C VAL A 106 14.13 -13.58 -15.56
N LEU A 107 13.77 -14.04 -14.37
CA LEU A 107 14.71 -14.50 -13.34
C LEU A 107 14.71 -16.03 -13.21
N ASP A 108 15.90 -16.61 -13.17
CA ASP A 108 16.12 -18.03 -12.92
C ASP A 108 15.76 -18.43 -11.47
N GLU A 109 15.49 -19.72 -11.23
CA GLU A 109 15.01 -20.22 -9.92
C GLU A 109 16.00 -20.01 -8.76
N GLY A 110 17.29 -19.80 -9.07
CA GLY A 110 18.34 -19.51 -8.08
C GLY A 110 18.64 -18.03 -7.86
N ASN A 111 17.98 -17.12 -8.59
CA ASN A 111 18.31 -15.69 -8.52
C ASN A 111 17.81 -15.06 -7.21
N GLU A 112 18.67 -14.33 -6.51
CA GLU A 112 18.35 -13.71 -5.21
C GLU A 112 17.26 -12.63 -5.31
N PHE A 113 17.10 -11.99 -6.48
CA PHE A 113 16.06 -11.01 -6.73
C PHE A 113 14.69 -11.66 -7.01
N ARG A 114 14.59 -12.99 -7.11
CA ARG A 114 13.34 -13.75 -7.32
C ARG A 114 12.53 -13.92 -6.01
N THR A 115 12.54 -12.89 -5.18
CA THR A 115 11.71 -12.74 -3.98
C THR A 115 11.15 -11.31 -3.88
N GLY A 116 11.16 -10.56 -4.98
CA GLY A 116 10.65 -9.19 -5.02
C GLY A 116 9.14 -9.13 -4.73
N ASN A 117 8.43 -10.20 -5.03
CA ASN A 117 7.01 -10.39 -4.71
C ASN A 117 6.67 -10.39 -3.20
N ILE A 118 7.67 -10.41 -2.31
CA ILE A 118 7.46 -10.30 -0.86
C ILE A 118 7.36 -8.84 -0.42
N LEU A 119 7.96 -7.91 -1.15
CA LEU A 119 7.99 -6.49 -0.79
C LEU A 119 6.59 -5.87 -0.60
N PRO A 120 5.58 -6.15 -1.43
CA PRO A 120 4.24 -5.62 -1.21
C PRO A 120 3.58 -6.14 0.08
N LEU A 121 3.97 -7.31 0.60
CA LEU A 121 3.45 -7.81 1.88
C LEU A 121 3.95 -6.94 3.05
N PHE A 122 5.18 -6.43 2.97
CA PHE A 122 5.69 -5.46 3.94
C PHE A 122 4.94 -4.14 3.82
N ALA A 123 4.68 -3.66 2.60
CA ALA A 123 3.86 -2.47 2.38
C ALA A 123 2.49 -2.59 3.09
N MET A 124 1.78 -3.70 2.86
CA MET A 124 0.51 -4.00 3.52
C MET A 124 0.61 -3.97 5.04
N LEU A 125 1.64 -4.62 5.61
CA LEU A 125 1.84 -4.67 7.06
C LEU A 125 1.99 -3.27 7.64
N PHE A 126 2.85 -2.44 7.05
CA PHE A 126 3.09 -1.08 7.54
C PHE A 126 1.91 -0.14 7.32
N ASP A 127 1.12 -0.37 6.28
CA ASP A 127 -0.15 0.31 6.06
C ASP A 127 -1.15 0.04 7.19
N LEU A 128 -1.36 -1.24 7.53
CA LEU A 128 -2.27 -1.62 8.61
C LEU A 128 -1.79 -1.14 9.99
N LEU A 129 -0.47 -1.18 10.24
CA LEU A 129 0.12 -0.65 11.48
C LEU A 129 -0.04 0.87 11.58
N GLU A 130 0.09 1.58 10.47
CA GLU A 130 -0.15 3.02 10.40
C GLU A 130 -1.61 3.36 10.65
N ASN A 131 -2.54 2.66 10.00
CA ASN A 131 -3.98 2.83 10.22
C ASN A 131 -4.35 2.60 11.69
N ALA A 132 -3.76 1.58 12.33
CA ALA A 132 -3.97 1.32 13.75
C ALA A 132 -3.42 2.47 14.63
N CYS A 133 -2.21 2.96 14.35
CA CYS A 133 -1.61 4.06 15.13
C CYS A 133 -2.42 5.35 15.00
N THR A 134 -2.79 5.76 13.78
CA THR A 134 -3.54 7.00 13.58
C THR A 134 -4.95 6.90 14.12
N ALA A 135 -5.64 5.76 13.96
CA ALA A 135 -6.95 5.53 14.57
C ALA A 135 -6.89 5.63 16.11
N LEU A 136 -5.86 5.07 16.73
CA LEU A 136 -5.68 5.16 18.19
C LEU A 136 -5.33 6.59 18.66
N VAL A 137 -4.53 7.34 17.90
CA VAL A 137 -4.26 8.75 18.21
C VAL A 137 -5.54 9.59 18.13
N PHE A 138 -6.32 9.42 17.07
CA PHE A 138 -7.55 10.18 16.85
C PHE A 138 -8.64 9.83 17.86
N SER A 139 -8.78 8.55 18.22
CA SER A 139 -9.76 8.13 19.23
C SER A 139 -9.41 8.58 20.65
N ARG A 140 -8.13 8.74 20.98
CA ARG A 140 -7.67 9.17 22.32
C ARG A 140 -7.58 10.68 22.48
N PHE A 141 -7.64 11.45 21.39
CA PHE A 141 -7.58 12.91 21.43
C PHE A 141 -8.61 13.49 22.43
N PRO A 142 -8.23 14.44 23.31
CA PRO A 142 -6.98 15.22 23.35
C PRO A 142 -5.83 14.56 24.15
N THR A 143 -5.99 13.34 24.63
CA THR A 143 -4.94 12.64 25.41
C THR A 143 -3.72 12.37 24.53
N TYR A 144 -2.59 12.97 24.90
CA TYR A 144 -1.34 12.78 24.18
C TYR A 144 -0.81 11.35 24.32
N SER A 145 -0.45 10.75 23.18
CA SER A 145 0.01 9.37 23.06
C SER A 145 1.37 9.37 22.33
N PRO A 146 2.47 9.61 23.06
CA PRO A 146 3.79 9.89 22.46
C PRO A 146 4.27 8.75 21.56
N PHE A 147 4.17 7.50 22.03
CA PHE A 147 4.64 6.35 21.28
C PHE A 147 3.89 6.16 19.95
N LEU A 148 2.56 6.20 19.99
CA LEU A 148 1.72 5.98 18.80
C LEU A 148 1.86 7.11 17.76
N SER A 149 1.94 8.35 18.24
CA SER A 149 2.07 9.52 17.35
C SER A 149 3.44 9.63 16.69
N MET A 150 4.50 9.02 17.27
CA MET A 150 5.80 8.86 16.61
C MET A 150 5.85 7.67 15.65
N LEU A 151 5.17 6.57 15.96
CA LEU A 151 5.14 5.39 15.09
C LEU A 151 4.36 5.61 13.80
N ALA A 152 3.25 6.35 13.85
CA ALA A 152 2.42 6.62 12.68
C ALA A 152 3.20 7.21 11.48
N PRO A 153 3.97 8.31 11.61
CA PRO A 153 4.73 8.87 10.49
C PRO A 153 5.87 7.95 10.03
N PHE A 154 6.50 7.21 10.95
CA PHE A 154 7.49 6.19 10.59
C PHE A 154 6.88 5.10 9.71
N PHE A 155 5.73 4.55 10.10
CA PHE A 155 5.02 3.56 9.29
C PHE A 155 4.52 4.13 7.96
N THR A 156 4.08 5.40 7.92
CA THR A 156 3.78 6.10 6.66
C THR A 156 4.99 6.16 5.72
N LEU A 157 6.18 6.48 6.22
CA LEU A 157 7.36 6.53 5.38
C LEU A 157 7.74 5.13 4.84
N VAL A 158 7.73 4.12 5.71
CA VAL A 158 8.10 2.75 5.36
C VAL A 158 7.09 2.15 4.38
N LYS A 159 5.78 2.37 4.58
CA LYS A 159 4.73 1.87 3.67
C LYS A 159 4.90 2.50 2.28
N TRP A 160 5.03 3.82 2.17
CA TRP A 160 5.14 4.49 0.88
C TRP A 160 6.44 4.15 0.15
N THR A 161 7.55 4.00 0.88
CA THR A 161 8.81 3.52 0.30
C THR A 161 8.65 2.10 -0.25
N SER A 162 7.95 1.22 0.47
CA SER A 162 7.71 -0.17 0.06
C SER A 162 6.76 -0.26 -1.14
N VAL A 163 5.67 0.53 -1.14
CA VAL A 163 4.74 0.64 -2.28
C VAL A 163 5.46 1.16 -3.52
N GLY A 164 6.16 2.29 -3.41
CA GLY A 164 6.89 2.89 -4.53
C GLY A 164 7.96 1.96 -5.10
N SER A 165 8.72 1.31 -4.23
CA SER A 165 9.73 0.31 -4.63
C SER A 165 9.11 -0.90 -5.31
N SER A 166 7.93 -1.35 -4.87
CA SER A 166 7.19 -2.46 -5.50
C SER A 166 6.73 -2.11 -6.91
N PHE A 167 6.18 -0.91 -7.12
CA PHE A 167 5.79 -0.44 -8.44
C PHE A 167 7.01 -0.26 -9.36
N LEU A 168 8.10 0.31 -8.86
CA LEU A 168 9.35 0.44 -9.62
C LEU A 168 9.90 -0.93 -10.03
N PHE A 169 9.94 -1.90 -9.11
CA PHE A 169 10.39 -3.25 -9.40
C PHE A 169 9.51 -3.93 -10.46
N LEU A 170 8.18 -3.84 -10.32
CA LEU A 170 7.24 -4.34 -11.32
C LEU A 170 7.51 -3.72 -12.70
N PHE A 171 7.68 -2.40 -12.78
CA PHE A 171 7.97 -1.71 -14.03
C PHE A 171 9.28 -2.21 -14.67
N ILE A 172 10.35 -2.36 -13.89
CA ILE A 172 11.63 -2.90 -14.38
C ILE A 172 11.45 -4.31 -14.95
N MET A 173 10.71 -5.19 -14.25
CA MET A 173 10.45 -6.55 -14.73
C MET A 173 9.60 -6.56 -16.02
N MET A 174 8.61 -5.67 -16.12
CA MET A 174 7.79 -5.50 -17.33
C MET A 174 8.64 -5.11 -18.55
N VAL A 175 9.48 -4.09 -18.39
CA VAL A 175 10.40 -3.63 -19.44
C VAL A 175 11.35 -4.76 -19.85
N TRP A 176 11.91 -5.48 -18.88
CA TRP A 176 12.81 -6.60 -19.15
C TRP A 176 12.13 -7.71 -19.96
N VAL A 177 10.90 -8.10 -19.60
CA VAL A 177 10.13 -9.09 -20.38
C VAL A 177 9.95 -8.65 -21.84
N VAL A 178 9.61 -7.38 -22.07
CA VAL A 178 9.41 -6.84 -23.43
C VAL A 178 10.72 -6.89 -24.23
N VAL A 179 11.82 -6.40 -23.66
CA VAL A 179 13.14 -6.39 -24.31
C VAL A 179 13.64 -7.81 -24.60
N HIS A 180 13.47 -8.74 -23.64
CA HIS A 180 13.91 -10.12 -23.80
C HIS A 180 13.13 -10.86 -24.91
N ARG A 181 11.82 -10.59 -25.02
CA ARG A 181 10.99 -11.16 -26.10
C ARG A 181 11.36 -10.62 -27.47
N SER A 182 11.64 -9.32 -27.59
CA SER A 182 12.05 -8.72 -28.87
C SER A 182 13.38 -9.28 -29.38
N ARG A 183 14.34 -9.53 -28.48
CA ARG A 183 15.63 -10.16 -28.84
C ARG A 183 15.51 -11.61 -29.29
N ARG A 184 14.51 -12.35 -28.82
CA ARG A 184 14.25 -13.75 -29.23
C ARG A 184 13.50 -13.87 -30.56
N LYS A 185 12.75 -12.87 -30.98
CA LYS A 185 12.03 -12.86 -32.27
C LYS A 185 12.89 -12.43 -33.46
N GLY A 186 14.03 -11.77 -33.21
CA GLY A 186 14.99 -11.34 -34.24
C GLY A 186 16.17 -12.30 -34.45
N LYS A 187 16.15 -13.46 -33.79
CA LYS A 187 17.03 -14.61 -34.06
C LYS A 187 16.18 -15.72 -34.67
#